data_AF-A0A6A3I7P2-F1
#
_entry.id   AF-A0A6A3I7P2-F1
#
_cell.length_a   1.000
_cell.length_b   1.000
_cell.length_c   1.000
_cell.angle_alpha   90.00
_cell.angle_beta   90.00
_cell.angle_gamma   90.00
#
_symmetry.space_group_name_H-M   'P 1'
#
loop_
_entity.id
_entity.type
_entity.pdbx_description
1 polymer ?
#
loop_
_entity_poly.entity_id
_entity_poly.type
_entity_poly.pdbx_seq_one_letter_code
_entity_poly.pdbx_strand_id
1 'polypeptide(L)'
;MDNASGHCGSEVEDTAREVGTTVRLFPANATDKVQPADRLPIQRIKEHWRRLAERRNIEEMRKGDWKTGSASSGKLANPGKKVFLNLAAECIKLINEEKGRKGVNWAKKSMIQCGLDVPSGRLTSSAGSSGPLWSCT
;
A
#
# COMPACT_ATOMS: atom_id res chain seq x y z
N MET A 1 -9.32 -9.55 6.02
CA MET A 1 -8.46 -8.86 7.00
C MET A 1 -7.38 -9.86 7.41
N ASP A 2 -6.13 -9.41 7.59
CA ASP A 2 -5.14 -10.32 8.16
C ASP A 2 -5.53 -10.72 9.59
N ASN A 3 -4.98 -11.82 10.06
CA ASN A 3 -5.32 -12.43 11.33
C ASN A 3 -4.25 -12.15 12.40
N ALA A 4 -3.59 -10.98 12.33
CA ALA A 4 -2.76 -10.52 13.43
C ALA A 4 -3.59 -10.43 14.72
N SER A 5 -2.99 -10.69 15.88
CA SER A 5 -3.73 -10.84 17.15
C SER A 5 -4.61 -9.63 17.51
N GLY A 6 -4.23 -8.41 17.09
CA GLY A 6 -5.04 -7.20 17.27
C GLY A 6 -6.25 -7.06 16.32
N HIS A 7 -6.37 -7.92 15.30
CA HIS A 7 -7.40 -7.87 14.27
C HIS A 7 -8.47 -8.97 14.40
N CYS A 8 -8.35 -9.82 15.42
CA CYS A 8 -9.23 -10.98 15.65
C CYS A 8 -10.03 -10.89 16.97
N GLY A 9 -10.15 -9.70 17.55
CA GLY A 9 -10.93 -9.48 18.77
C GLY A 9 -12.43 -9.41 18.51
N SER A 10 -13.24 -9.70 19.55
CA SER A 10 -14.70 -9.59 19.49
C SER A 10 -15.17 -8.19 19.11
N GLU A 11 -14.43 -7.15 19.51
CA GLU A 11 -14.69 -5.75 19.15
C GLU A 11 -14.78 -5.54 17.63
N VAL A 12 -13.96 -6.26 16.86
CA VAL A 12 -13.94 -6.18 15.39
C VAL A 12 -15.21 -6.78 14.79
N GLU A 13 -15.69 -7.89 15.36
CA GLU A 13 -16.94 -8.54 14.94
C GLU A 13 -18.17 -7.74 15.35
N ASP A 14 -18.16 -7.16 16.55
CA ASP A 14 -19.25 -6.32 17.06
C ASP A 14 -19.39 -5.04 16.22
N THR A 15 -18.27 -4.38 15.93
CA THR A 15 -18.26 -3.21 15.02
C THR A 15 -18.75 -3.59 13.62
N ALA A 16 -18.32 -4.75 13.10
CA ALA A 16 -18.77 -5.22 11.79
C ALA A 16 -20.29 -5.43 11.75
N ARG A 17 -20.85 -5.99 12.82
CA ARG A 17 -22.29 -6.20 12.97
C ARG A 17 -23.04 -4.86 13.04
N GLU A 18 -22.52 -3.90 13.79
CA GLU A 18 -23.11 -2.55 13.92
C GLU A 18 -23.21 -1.85 12.56
N VAL A 19 -22.15 -1.92 11.74
CA VAL A 19 -22.13 -1.29 10.41
C VAL A 19 -22.73 -2.17 9.32
N GLY A 20 -23.37 -3.30 9.67
CA GLY A 20 -24.04 -4.20 8.73
C GLY A 20 -23.11 -4.87 7.72
N THR A 21 -21.85 -5.13 8.10
CA THR A 21 -20.85 -5.79 7.25
C THR A 21 -20.39 -7.12 7.85
N THR A 22 -19.54 -7.85 7.13
CA THR A 22 -18.95 -9.10 7.60
C THR A 22 -17.44 -9.06 7.42
N VAL A 23 -16.71 -9.43 8.47
CA VAL A 23 -15.25 -9.54 8.43
C VAL A 23 -14.87 -10.94 7.94
N ARG A 24 -14.08 -11.00 6.87
CA ARG A 24 -13.49 -12.24 6.38
C ARG A 24 -12.00 -12.24 6.70
N LEU A 25 -11.56 -13.17 7.53
CA LEU A 25 -10.14 -13.34 7.85
C LEU A 25 -9.43 -14.09 6.73
N PHE A 26 -8.19 -13.69 6.44
CA PHE A 26 -7.34 -14.38 5.48
C PHE A 26 -6.58 -15.53 6.16
N PRO A 27 -6.10 -16.53 5.38
CA PRO A 27 -5.15 -17.50 5.90
C PRO A 27 -3.91 -16.81 6.48
N ALA A 28 -3.32 -17.42 7.51
CA ALA A 28 -2.09 -16.91 8.11
C ALA A 28 -0.97 -16.76 7.06
N ASN A 29 -0.17 -15.70 7.19
CA ASN A 29 0.99 -15.41 6.32
C ASN A 29 0.66 -15.24 4.82
N ALA A 30 -0.55 -14.77 4.49
CA ALA A 30 -0.99 -14.58 3.10
C ALA A 30 -1.13 -13.10 2.67
N THR A 31 -0.57 -12.16 3.44
CA THR A 31 -0.74 -10.71 3.29
C THR A 31 -0.43 -10.20 1.89
N ASP A 32 0.75 -10.49 1.33
CA ASP A 32 1.19 -10.01 0.02
C ASP A 32 0.37 -10.59 -1.15
N LYS A 33 -0.20 -11.79 -0.97
CA LYS A 33 -0.98 -12.50 -1.99
C LYS A 33 -2.45 -12.14 -1.98
N VAL A 34 -2.99 -11.84 -0.79
CA VAL A 34 -4.43 -11.78 -0.57
C VAL A 34 -4.93 -10.37 -0.21
N GLN A 35 -4.10 -9.50 0.38
CA GLN A 35 -4.52 -8.14 0.73
C GLN A 35 -4.35 -7.19 -0.48
N PRO A 36 -5.45 -6.67 -1.05
CA PRO A 36 -5.37 -5.74 -2.18
C PRO A 36 -4.57 -4.47 -1.86
N ALA A 37 -4.58 -4.04 -0.59
CA ALA A 37 -3.82 -2.87 -0.14
C ALA A 37 -2.30 -3.11 -0.22
N ASP A 38 -1.82 -4.27 0.22
CA ASP A 38 -0.41 -4.63 0.15
C ASP A 38 0.06 -4.81 -1.29
N ARG A 39 -0.73 -5.53 -2.09
CA ARG A 39 -0.41 -5.85 -3.49
C ARG A 39 -0.47 -4.63 -4.42
N LEU A 40 -1.35 -3.66 -4.16
CA LEU A 40 -1.57 -2.53 -5.06
C LEU A 40 -0.91 -1.26 -4.52
N PRO A 41 -1.53 -0.45 -3.65
CA PRO A 41 -0.95 0.84 -3.27
C PRO A 41 0.37 0.71 -2.49
N ILE A 42 0.50 -0.22 -1.54
CA ILE A 42 1.72 -0.34 -0.72
C ILE A 42 2.92 -0.82 -1.54
N GLN A 43 2.72 -1.80 -2.43
CA GLN A 43 3.78 -2.22 -3.34
C GLN A 43 4.30 -1.04 -4.18
N ARG A 44 3.40 -0.22 -4.73
CA ARG A 44 3.77 0.98 -5.50
C ARG A 44 4.47 2.04 -4.65
N ILE A 45 4.04 2.23 -3.40
CA ILE A 45 4.76 3.07 -2.43
C ILE A 45 6.20 2.61 -2.26
N LYS A 46 6.43 1.31 -2.05
CA LYS A 46 7.77 0.76 -1.86
C LYS A 46 8.64 0.96 -3.11
N GLU A 47 8.09 0.77 -4.31
CA GLU A 47 8.79 0.97 -5.59
C GLU A 47 9.19 2.44 -5.81
N HIS A 48 8.23 3.36 -5.67
CA HIS A 48 8.49 4.80 -5.84
C HIS A 48 9.47 5.34 -4.79
N TRP A 49 9.28 4.94 -3.53
CA TRP A 49 10.18 5.31 -2.44
C TRP A 49 11.61 4.87 -2.70
N ARG A 50 11.80 3.60 -3.10
CA ARG A 50 13.14 3.06 -3.40
C ARG A 50 13.82 3.88 -4.49
N ARG A 51 13.13 4.14 -5.60
CA ARG A 51 13.67 4.90 -6.74
C ARG A 51 14.04 6.33 -6.36
N LEU A 52 13.20 6.99 -5.56
CA LEU A 52 13.44 8.36 -5.09
C LEU A 52 14.62 8.42 -4.12
N ALA A 53 14.66 7.51 -3.15
CA ALA A 53 15.74 7.42 -2.18
C ALA A 53 17.09 7.08 -2.84
N GLU A 54 17.09 6.17 -3.80
CA GLU A 54 18.28 5.80 -4.57
C GLU A 54 18.82 6.97 -5.40
N ARG A 55 17.95 7.68 -6.12
CA ARG A 55 18.34 8.87 -6.88
C ARG A 55 18.98 9.92 -5.98
N ARG A 56 18.34 10.22 -4.84
CA ARG A 56 18.90 11.16 -3.84
C ARG A 56 20.25 10.67 -3.35
N ASN A 57 20.40 9.39 -3.00
CA ASN A 57 21.66 8.86 -2.49
C ASN A 57 22.79 8.99 -3.54
N ILE A 58 22.52 8.72 -4.81
CA ILE A 58 23.50 8.88 -5.89
C ILE A 58 23.91 10.35 -6.04
N GLU A 59 22.97 11.29 -5.99
CA GLU A 59 23.27 12.73 -6.07
C GLU A 59 24.18 13.19 -4.92
N GLU A 60 23.95 12.70 -3.72
CA GLU A 60 24.70 13.11 -2.53
C GLU A 60 26.08 12.44 -2.47
N MET A 61 26.18 11.20 -2.97
CA MET A 61 27.48 10.57 -3.24
C MET A 61 28.31 11.40 -4.22
N ARG A 62 27.69 11.92 -5.29
CA ARG A 62 28.37 12.77 -6.29
C ARG A 62 28.81 14.12 -5.70
N LYS A 63 28.04 14.68 -4.76
CA LYS A 63 28.42 15.91 -4.03
C LYS A 63 29.53 15.68 -3.00
N GLY A 64 29.80 14.42 -2.64
CA GLY A 64 30.75 14.09 -1.60
C GLY A 64 30.21 14.31 -0.19
N ASP A 65 28.88 14.33 0.00
CA ASP A 65 28.21 14.55 1.29
C ASP A 65 28.25 13.27 2.17
N TRP A 66 29.46 12.85 2.48
CA TRP A 66 29.77 11.73 3.34
C TRP A 66 29.72 12.16 4.81
N LYS A 67 29.32 11.23 5.68
CA LYS A 67 29.39 11.44 7.13
C LYS A 67 30.85 11.65 7.54
N THR A 68 31.12 12.71 8.28
CA THR A 68 32.46 13.04 8.80
C THR A 68 32.68 12.54 10.24
N GLY A 69 33.94 12.43 10.66
CA GLY A 69 34.34 12.02 12.02
C GLY A 69 34.64 10.51 12.18
N SER A 70 35.02 10.08 13.38
CA SER A 70 35.49 8.70 13.67
C SER A 70 34.49 7.58 13.35
N ALA A 71 33.23 7.92 13.07
CA ALA A 71 32.18 7.00 12.65
C ALA A 71 31.88 7.07 11.13
N SER A 72 32.79 7.59 10.31
CA SER A 72 32.69 7.71 8.85
C SER A 72 32.91 6.37 8.13
N SER A 73 32.04 5.39 8.36
CA SER A 73 32.14 4.06 7.74
C SER A 73 31.69 4.03 6.26
N GLY A 74 31.96 5.08 5.48
CA GLY A 74 31.43 5.23 4.12
C GLY A 74 29.90 5.47 4.05
N LYS A 75 29.28 5.93 5.14
CA LYS A 75 27.86 6.31 5.17
C LYS A 75 27.67 7.74 4.69
N LEU A 76 26.59 8.01 3.97
CA LEU A 76 26.17 9.38 3.68
C LEU A 76 25.82 10.14 4.96
N ALA A 77 26.02 11.46 4.94
CA ALA A 77 25.55 12.32 6.02
C ALA A 77 24.02 12.24 6.13
N ASN A 78 23.50 12.28 7.37
CA ASN A 78 22.06 12.28 7.60
C ASN A 78 21.49 13.64 7.15
N PRO A 79 20.60 13.69 6.15
CA PRO A 79 20.05 14.94 5.64
C PRO A 79 18.99 15.59 6.58
N GLY A 80 18.65 14.90 7.67
CA GLY A 80 17.66 15.36 8.63
C GLY A 80 16.21 15.10 8.20
N LYS A 81 15.28 15.33 9.14
CA LYS A 81 13.87 14.94 9.03
C LYS A 81 13.15 15.59 7.84
N LYS A 82 13.42 16.87 7.56
CA LYS A 82 12.73 17.64 6.51
C LYS A 82 12.90 17.01 5.13
N VAL A 83 14.09 16.48 4.83
CA VAL A 83 14.38 15.85 3.54
C VAL A 83 13.56 14.57 3.37
N PHE A 84 13.49 13.72 4.39
CA PHE A 84 12.67 12.50 4.34
C PHE A 84 11.18 12.79 4.21
N LEU A 85 10.66 13.82 4.90
CA LEU A 85 9.26 14.22 4.80
C LEU A 85 8.93 14.75 3.39
N ASN A 86 9.82 15.54 2.78
CA ASN A 86 9.66 16.01 1.41
C ASN A 86 9.66 14.84 0.42
N LEU A 87 10.59 13.89 0.59
CA LEU A 87 10.65 12.68 -0.25
C LEU A 87 9.38 11.84 -0.13
N ALA A 88 8.84 11.72 1.09
CA ALA A 88 7.58 11.01 1.34
C ALA A 88 6.42 11.72 0.64
N ALA A 89 6.34 13.05 0.75
CA ALA A 89 5.30 13.83 0.08
C ALA A 89 5.38 13.69 -1.46
N GLU A 90 6.58 13.73 -2.04
CA GLU A 90 6.79 13.50 -3.48
C GLU A 90 6.37 12.07 -3.88
N CYS A 91 6.74 11.07 -3.08
CA CYS A 91 6.36 9.68 -3.30
C CYS A 91 4.83 9.53 -3.37
N ILE A 92 4.10 10.08 -2.40
CA ILE A 92 2.64 10.01 -2.34
C ILE A 92 2.00 10.76 -3.54
N LYS A 93 2.52 11.92 -3.94
CA LYS A 93 2.04 12.64 -5.13
C LYS A 93 2.13 11.78 -6.38
N LEU A 94 3.30 11.17 -6.63
CA LEU A 94 3.52 10.32 -7.80
C LEU A 94 2.56 9.12 -7.84
N ILE A 95 2.28 8.51 -6.69
CA ILE A 95 1.42 7.33 -6.60
C ILE A 95 -0.04 7.69 -6.80
N ASN A 96 -0.46 8.87 -6.32
CA ASN A 96 -1.82 9.36 -6.53
C ASN A 96 -2.07 9.68 -8.01
N GLU A 97 -1.04 10.14 -8.73
CA GLU A 97 -1.06 10.39 -10.17
C GLU A 97 -0.95 9.11 -11.00
N GLU A 98 -0.28 8.08 -10.47
CA GLU A 98 -0.09 6.80 -11.15
C GLU A 98 -1.43 6.07 -11.35
N LYS A 99 -1.76 5.83 -12.62
CA LYS A 99 -3.00 5.15 -13.02
C LYS A 99 -2.67 3.85 -13.73
N GLY A 100 -3.43 2.80 -13.41
CA GLY A 100 -3.38 1.56 -14.17
C GLY A 100 -4.00 1.71 -15.57
N ARG A 101 -3.98 0.63 -16.36
CA ARG A 101 -4.48 0.61 -17.75
C ARG A 101 -5.91 1.13 -17.96
N LYS A 102 -6.75 1.11 -16.93
CA LYS A 102 -8.15 1.56 -16.96
C LYS A 102 -8.35 3.00 -16.47
N GLY A 103 -7.26 3.77 -16.29
CA GLY A 103 -7.32 5.15 -15.79
C GLY A 103 -7.62 5.30 -14.30
N VAL A 104 -7.72 4.17 -13.57
CA VAL A 104 -7.99 4.14 -12.12
C VAL A 104 -6.67 4.01 -11.36
N ASN A 105 -6.49 4.82 -10.30
CA ASN A 105 -5.29 4.75 -9.45
C ASN A 105 -5.29 3.48 -8.56
N TRP A 106 -4.13 3.15 -8.02
CA TRP A 106 -3.93 1.89 -7.29
C TRP A 106 -4.76 1.81 -6.00
N ALA A 107 -4.94 2.93 -5.30
CA ALA A 107 -5.78 3.01 -4.10
C ALA A 107 -7.24 2.68 -4.42
N LYS A 108 -7.83 3.33 -5.43
CA LYS A 108 -9.21 3.06 -5.84
C LYS A 108 -9.38 1.63 -6.34
N LYS A 109 -8.41 1.10 -7.09
CA LYS A 109 -8.43 -0.30 -7.51
C LYS A 109 -8.44 -1.26 -6.31
N SER A 110 -7.65 -0.97 -5.28
CA SER A 110 -7.65 -1.73 -4.01
C SER A 110 -8.99 -1.63 -3.29
N MET A 111 -9.59 -0.44 -3.21
CA MET A 111 -10.89 -0.25 -2.55
C MET A 111 -12.00 -1.06 -3.23
N ILE A 112 -12.05 -1.06 -4.57
CA ILE A 112 -13.00 -1.86 -5.34
C ILE A 112 -12.80 -3.36 -5.06
N GLN A 113 -11.56 -3.84 -5.03
CA GLN A 113 -11.26 -5.26 -4.73
C GLN A 113 -11.63 -5.65 -3.28
N CYS A 114 -11.60 -4.70 -2.36
CA CYS A 114 -12.06 -4.90 -0.98
C CYS A 114 -13.58 -4.70 -0.81
N GLY A 115 -14.33 -4.34 -1.85
CA GLY A 115 -15.76 -4.02 -1.74
C GLY A 115 -16.05 -2.70 -1.01
N LEU A 116 -15.06 -1.83 -0.85
CA LEU A 116 -15.16 -0.53 -0.17
C LEU A 116 -15.54 0.63 -1.09
N ASP A 117 -15.53 0.40 -2.40
CA ASP A 117 -15.95 1.39 -3.42
C ASP A 117 -16.90 0.72 -4.41
N VAL A 118 -18.04 1.37 -4.66
CA VAL A 118 -19.06 0.89 -5.60
C VAL A 118 -18.91 1.71 -6.88
N PRO A 119 -18.70 1.08 -8.05
CA PRO A 119 -18.63 1.83 -9.30
C PRO A 119 -19.89 2.66 -9.49
N SER A 120 -19.74 3.98 -9.57
CA SER A 120 -20.80 4.91 -9.94
C SER A 120 -21.27 4.60 -11.36
N GLY A 121 -22.25 3.69 -11.48
CA GLY A 121 -22.77 3.23 -12.76
C GLY A 121 -23.24 1.78 -12.84
N ARG A 122 -23.32 1.02 -11.73
CA ARG A 122 -23.89 -0.34 -11.78
C ARG A 122 -24.91 -0.62 -10.67
N LEU A 123 -26.05 0.07 -10.73
CA LEU A 123 -27.31 -0.57 -10.37
C LEU A 123 -27.66 -1.52 -11.52
N THR A 124 -27.20 -2.76 -11.43
CA THR A 124 -27.90 -3.87 -12.09
C THR A 124 -28.13 -4.93 -11.02
N SER A 125 -29.34 -4.92 -10.51
CA SER A 125 -30.00 -6.08 -9.92
C SER A 125 -29.80 -7.32 -10.82
N SER A 126 -29.04 -8.28 -10.34
CA SER A 126 -29.41 -9.68 -10.47
C SER A 126 -28.73 -10.48 -9.37
N ALA A 127 -29.57 -11.09 -8.52
CA ALA A 127 -29.18 -12.25 -7.76
C ALA A 127 -28.62 -13.29 -8.73
N GLY A 128 -27.38 -13.71 -8.52
CA GLY A 128 -26.69 -14.64 -9.38
C GLY A 128 -25.53 -15.26 -8.63
N SER A 129 -25.81 -16.40 -8.00
CA SER A 129 -24.81 -17.31 -7.44
C SER A 129 -23.69 -17.54 -8.46
N SER A 130 -22.46 -17.11 -8.15
CA SER A 130 -21.27 -17.54 -8.87
C SER A 130 -20.12 -17.66 -7.87
N GLY A 131 -19.58 -18.88 -7.79
CA GLY A 131 -18.60 -19.31 -6.80
C GLY A 131 -17.21 -18.66 -6.93
N PRO A 132 -16.23 -19.13 -6.14
CA PRO A 132 -14.93 -18.49 -6.03
C PRO A 132 -14.13 -18.61 -7.32
N LEU A 133 -13.93 -17.49 -8.01
CA LEU A 133 -12.95 -17.35 -9.08
C LEU A 133 -11.54 -17.18 -8.46
N TRP A 134 -11.02 -18.24 -7.85
CA TRP A 134 -9.60 -18.38 -7.54
C TRP A 134 -9.12 -19.69 -8.16
N SER A 135 -8.83 -19.65 -9.45
CA SER A 135 -8.01 -20.67 -10.10
C SER A 135 -6.57 -20.18 -10.04
N CYS A 136 -5.74 -20.89 -9.27
CA CYS A 136 -4.30 -20.78 -9.33
C CYS A 136 -3.79 -21.55 -10.56
N THR A 137 -3.15 -20.83 -11.47
CA THR A 137 -2.08 -21.34 -12.35
C THR A 137 -1.04 -20.24 -12.47
#